data_AF-A0A382X3F0-F1
#
_entry.id   AF-A0A382X3F0-F1
#
_cell.length_a   1.000
_cell.length_b   1.000
_cell.length_c   1.000
_cell.angle_alpha   90.00
_cell.angle_beta   90.00
_cell.angle_gamma   90.00
#
_symmetry.space_group_name_H-M   'P 1'
#
loop_
_entity.id
_entity.type
_entity.pdbx_description
1 polymer ?
#
loop_
_entity_poly.entity_id
_entity_poly.type
_entity_poly.pdbx_seq_one_letter_code
_entity_poly.pdbx_strand_id
1 'polypeptide(L)' 'VPVGRDRVTIVGASLAGYWVAETLRRDGFKGVVSLIGDEPHVP' A
#
# COMPACT_ATOMS: atom_id res chain seq x y z
N VAL A 1 -4.78 -4.43 -23.34
CA VAL A 1 -5.30 -4.80 -22.01
C VAL A 1 -5.59 -3.52 -21.24
N PRO A 2 -6.84 -3.22 -20.87
CA PRO A 2 -7.08 -2.15 -19.93
C PRO A 2 -6.39 -2.56 -18.63
N VAL A 3 -5.45 -1.73 -18.16
CA VAL A 3 -4.84 -1.96 -16.84
C VAL A 3 -5.90 -1.54 -15.84
N GLY A 4 -6.75 -2.47 -15.42
CA GLY A 4 -7.54 -2.29 -14.21
C GLY A 4 -6.56 -1.90 -13.11
N ARG A 5 -6.80 -0.78 -12.42
CA ARG A 5 -5.98 -0.35 -11.28
C ARG A 5 -6.27 -1.24 -10.07
N ASP A 6 -6.17 -2.55 -10.25
CA ASP A 6 -6.51 -3.55 -9.23
C ASP A 6 -5.31 -3.85 -8.32
N ARG A 7 -4.22 -3.09 -8.48
CA ARG A 7 -2.94 -3.28 -7.77
C ARG A 7 -2.23 -1.96 -7.50
N VAL A 8 -1.76 -1.79 -6.27
CA VAL A 8 -0.90 -0.68 -5.82
C VAL A 8 0.31 -1.24 -5.09
N THR A 9 1.51 -0.79 -5.46
CA THR A 9 2.77 -1.10 -4.76
C THR A 9 3.31 0.18 -4.13
N ILE A 10 3.63 0.11 -2.84
CA ILE A 10 4.14 1.21 -2.02
C ILE A 10 5.53 0.81 -1.55
N VAL A 11 6.53 1.65 -1.84
CA VAL A 11 7.92 1.44 -1.43
C VAL A 11 8.28 2.47 -0.36
N GLY A 12 8.71 1.96 0.80
CA GLY A 12 8.86 2.70 2.06
C GLY A 12 7.73 2.34 3.00
N ALA A 13 7.99 1.49 4.02
CA ALA A 13 6.97 1.03 4.95
C ALA A 13 6.87 1.86 6.24
N SER A 14 7.72 2.88 6.41
CA SER A 14 7.57 3.86 7.50
C SER A 14 6.23 4.63 7.45
N LEU A 15 6.10 5.69 8.25
CA LEU A 15 4.86 6.42 8.54
C LEU A 15 4.03 6.78 7.29
N ALA A 16 4.66 7.33 6.26
CA ALA A 16 3.96 7.73 5.04
C ALA A 16 3.38 6.52 4.29
N GLY A 17 4.15 5.45 4.14
CA GLY A 17 3.69 4.26 3.44
C GLY A 17 2.57 3.53 4.18
N TYR A 18 2.65 3.49 5.51
CA TYR A 18 1.58 2.97 6.35
C TYR A 18 0.28 3.75 6.13
N TRP A 19 0.31 5.09 6.19
CA TRP A 19 -0.89 5.91 6.00
C TRP A 19 -1.50 5.77 4.61
N VAL A 20 -0.67 5.61 3.57
CA VAL A 20 -1.17 5.34 2.21
C VAL A 20 -1.90 3.98 2.17
N ALA A 21 -1.30 2.92 2.71
CA ALA A 21 -1.91 1.59 2.73
C ALA A 21 -3.21 1.57 3.54
N GLU A 22 -3.22 2.22 4.70
CA GLU A 22 -4.38 2.38 5.57
C GLU A 22 -5.51 3.15 4.87
N THR A 23 -5.19 4.32 4.30
CA THR A 23 -6.18 5.17 3.63
C THR A 23 -6.80 4.48 2.42
N LEU A 24 -6.00 3.76 1.63
CA LEU A 24 -6.52 2.96 0.52
C LEU A 24 -7.59 1.97 1.01
N ARG A 25 -7.34 1.26 2.11
CA ARG A 25 -8.31 0.31 2.67
C ARG A 25 -9.52 1.01 3.25
N ARG A 26 -9.32 2.09 4.01
CA ARG A 26 -10.37 2.91 4.63
C ARG A 26 -11.31 3.51 3.58
N ASP A 27 -10.78 3.97 2.46
CA ASP A 27 -11.54 4.58 1.35
C ASP A 27 -12.09 3.52 0.38
N GLY A 28 -11.96 2.23 0.70
CA GLY A 28 -12.66 1.16 -0.01
C GLY A 28 -11.92 0.56 -1.20
N PHE A 29 -10.63 0.86 -1.39
CA PHE A 29 -9.82 0.19 -2.41
C PHE A 29 -9.76 -1.32 -2.14
N LYS A 30 -10.28 -2.12 -3.07
CA LYS A 30 -10.34 -3.59 -2.97
C LYS A 30 -9.23 -4.31 -3.73
N GLY A 31 -8.42 -3.57 -4.49
CA GLY A 31 -7.27 -4.14 -5.19
C GLY A 31 -6.18 -4.64 -4.24
N VAL A 32 -5.21 -5.36 -4.78
CA VAL A 32 -4.05 -5.81 -4.01
C VAL A 32 -3.20 -4.61 -3.64
N VAL A 33 -2.76 -4.54 -2.38
CA VAL A 33 -1.85 -3.50 -1.87
C VAL A 33 -0.61 -4.23 -1.35
N SER A 34 0.55 -3.91 -1.91
CA SER A 34 1.86 -4.38 -1.45
C SER A 34 2.61 -3.22 -0.80
N LEU A 35 2.97 -3.36 0.47
CA LEU A 35 3.78 -2.40 1.22
C LEU A 35 5.16 -3.01 1.45
N ILE A 36 6.19 -2.36 0.95
CA ILE A 36 7.58 -2.84 1.01
C ILE A 36 8.38 -1.90 1.90
N GLY A 37 9.00 -2.46 2.92
CA GLY A 37 9.92 -1.77 3.83
C GLY A 37 11.23 -2.53 3.96
N ASP A 38 12.30 -1.80 4.27
CA ASP A 38 13.59 -2.36 4.69
C ASP A 38 13.77 -2.25 6.21
N GLU A 39 12.76 -1.73 6.90
CA GLU A 39 12.74 -1.61 8.34
C GLU A 39 12.71 -3.01 9.00
N PRO A 40 13.57 -3.30 9.98
CA PRO A 40 13.64 -4.62 10.63
C PRO A 40 12.44 -4.91 11.54
N HIS A 41 11.61 -3.91 11.80
CA HIS A 41 10.42 -4.01 12.62
C HIS A 41 9.23 -3.45 11.86
N VAL A 42 8.04 -3.91 12.22
CA VAL A 42 6.81 -3.29 11.74
C VAL A 42 6.71 -1.84 12.25
N PRO A 43 6.11 -0.93 11.47
CA PRO A 43 5.70 0.38 11.95
C PRO A 43 4.83 0.32 13.20
#